data_AF-A0A3L7XQ57-F1
#
_entry.id   AF-A0A3L7XQ57-F1
#
_cell.length_a   1.000
_cell.length_b   1.000
_cell.length_c   1.000
_cell.angle_alpha   90.00
_cell.angle_beta   90.00
_cell.angle_gamma   90.00
#
_symmetry.space_group_name_H-M   'P 1'
#
loop_
_entity.id
_entity.type
_entity.pdbx_description
1 polymer ?
#
loop_
_entity_poly.entity_id
_entity_poly.type
_entity_poly.pdbx_seq_one_letter_code
_entity_poly.pdbx_strand_id
1 'polypeptide(L)'
;MNDATIRALVVGFGSGAVCALATTGIAMVVLARQRFWAGQPEQRRIPLPLLGVAFANGLMLLWTLLGLILGALFLAAEARLPADGIGSENRAFTLGVVAIAAGVLGLGAFVLGRLPWWAWASTGLAVVIFGWGLPNLAK
;
A
#
# COMPACT_ATOMS: atom_id res chain seq x y z
N MET A 1 21.38 17.16 4.66
CA MET A 1 20.11 16.54 4.25
C MET A 1 19.03 17.57 4.52
N ASN A 2 18.26 18.00 3.52
CA ASN A 2 17.35 19.15 3.65
C ASN A 2 16.09 18.74 4.44
N ASP A 3 15.51 19.67 5.20
CA ASP A 3 14.33 19.41 6.04
C ASP A 3 13.12 18.91 5.23
N ALA A 4 12.96 19.38 3.99
CA ALA A 4 11.95 18.89 3.05
C ALA A 4 12.14 17.42 2.68
N THR A 5 13.39 16.96 2.53
CA THR A 5 13.71 15.56 2.23
C THR A 5 13.35 14.66 3.41
N ILE A 6 13.68 15.07 4.63
CA ILE A 6 13.34 14.32 5.85
C ILE A 6 11.82 14.24 5.99
N ARG A 7 11.10 15.34 5.79
CA ARG A 7 9.64 15.39 5.90
C ARG A 7 8.95 14.44 4.93
N ALA A 8 9.29 14.49 3.65
CA ALA A 8 8.67 13.63 2.65
C ALA A 8 8.97 12.14 2.89
N LEU A 9 10.16 11.80 3.39
CA LEU A 9 10.48 10.42 3.79
C LEU A 9 9.68 9.97 5.01
N VAL A 10 9.52 10.82 6.03
CA VAL A 10 8.72 10.52 7.23
C VAL A 10 7.24 10.38 6.88
N VAL A 11 6.71 11.24 6.02
CA VAL A 11 5.33 11.17 5.53
C VAL A 11 5.12 9.94 4.63
N GLY A 12 6.07 9.63 3.75
CA GLY A 12 6.07 8.41 2.95
C GLY A 12 6.11 7.14 3.82
N PHE A 13 6.96 7.12 4.85
CA PHE A 13 7.01 6.05 5.83
C PHE A 13 5.71 5.91 6.62
N GLY A 14 5.17 7.03 7.13
CA GLY A 14 3.93 7.04 7.91
C GLY A 14 2.72 6.59 7.10
N SER A 15 2.58 7.07 5.87
CA SER A 15 1.54 6.62 4.94
C SER A 15 1.69 5.13 4.59
N GLY A 16 2.93 4.66 4.37
CA GLY A 16 3.25 3.25 4.21
C GLY A 16 2.84 2.39 5.41
N ALA A 17 3.11 2.86 6.63
CA ALA A 17 2.73 2.16 7.86
C ALA A 17 1.21 2.09 8.05
N VAL A 18 0.47 3.18 7.77
CA VAL A 18 -1.00 3.18 7.83
C VAL A 18 -1.58 2.21 6.81
N CYS A 19 -1.05 2.19 5.58
CA CYS A 19 -1.48 1.28 4.53
C CYS A 19 -1.19 -0.18 4.89
N ALA A 20 -0.02 -0.46 5.48
CA ALA A 20 0.33 -1.77 6.01
C ALA A 20 -0.65 -2.25 7.07
N LEU A 21 -0.95 -1.41 8.07
CA LEU A 21 -1.86 -1.77 9.17
C LEU A 21 -3.28 -2.02 8.67
N ALA A 22 -3.78 -1.16 7.79
CA ALA A 22 -5.12 -1.30 7.24
C ALA A 22 -5.25 -2.55 6.36
N THR A 23 -4.28 -2.83 5.49
CA THR A 23 -4.29 -4.05 4.67
C THR A 23 -4.11 -5.32 5.50
N THR A 24 -3.30 -5.27 6.56
CA THR A 24 -3.16 -6.37 7.52
C THR A 24 -4.46 -6.61 8.28
N GLY A 25 -5.16 -5.56 8.71
CA GLY A 25 -6.47 -5.65 9.35
C GLY A 25 -7.52 -6.29 8.42
N ILE A 26 -7.58 -5.86 7.15
CA ILE A 26 -8.45 -6.48 6.15
C ILE A 26 -8.10 -7.96 5.98
N ALA A 27 -6.81 -8.29 5.85
CA ALA A 27 -6.35 -9.67 5.71
C ALA A 27 -6.76 -10.52 6.93
N MET A 28 -6.59 -10.01 8.15
CA MET A 28 -7.01 -10.71 9.37
C MET A 28 -8.52 -10.94 9.44
N VAL A 29 -9.34 -9.94 9.08
CA VAL A 29 -10.81 -10.10 9.04
C VAL A 29 -11.21 -11.15 8.00
N VAL A 30 -10.57 -11.15 6.83
CA VAL A 30 -10.81 -12.16 5.79
C VAL A 30 -10.41 -13.56 6.27
N LEU A 31 -9.23 -13.69 6.88
CA LEU A 31 -8.75 -14.96 7.44
C LEU A 31 -9.67 -15.48 8.56
N ALA A 32 -10.09 -14.60 9.48
CA ALA A 32 -11.01 -14.94 10.56
C ALA A 32 -12.38 -15.40 10.05
N ARG A 33 -12.84 -14.87 8.91
CA ARG A 33 -14.09 -15.27 8.25
C ARG A 33 -13.98 -16.56 7.44
N GLN A 34 -12.77 -16.96 7.05
CA GLN A 34 -12.58 -18.21 6.31
C GLN A 34 -12.57 -19.41 7.25
N ARG A 35 -13.63 -20.22 7.18
CA ARG A 35 -13.77 -21.51 7.90
C ARG A 35 -12.63 -22.51 7.64
N PHE A 36 -11.78 -22.26 6.65
CA PHE A 36 -10.61 -23.05 6.31
C PHE A 36 -9.61 -23.17 7.48
N TRP A 37 -9.54 -22.20 8.39
CA TRP A 37 -8.65 -22.24 9.55
C TRP A 37 -9.17 -23.10 10.71
N ALA A 38 -10.47 -23.36 10.77
CA ALA A 38 -11.10 -24.10 11.87
C ALA A 38 -11.10 -25.62 11.68
N GLY A 39 -10.73 -26.12 10.49
CA GLY A 39 -10.85 -27.55 10.13
C GLY A 39 -9.60 -28.21 9.56
N GLN A 40 -8.46 -27.51 9.51
CA GLN A 40 -7.21 -28.12 9.03
C GLN A 40 -6.58 -28.96 10.15
N PRO A 41 -6.33 -30.27 9.95
CA PRO A 41 -5.61 -31.06 10.93
C PRO A 41 -4.20 -30.48 11.12
N GLU A 42 -3.71 -30.45 12.36
CA GLU A 42 -2.39 -29.92 12.79
C GLU A 42 -1.17 -30.61 12.10
N GLN A 43 -1.38 -31.49 11.14
CA GLN A 43 -0.34 -32.24 10.43
C GLN A 43 0.48 -31.42 9.41
N ARG A 44 0.34 -30.09 9.36
CA ARG A 44 1.21 -29.26 8.51
C ARG A 44 2.57 -29.06 9.19
N ARG A 45 3.66 -29.42 8.49
CA ARG A 45 5.06 -29.23 8.91
C ARG A 45 5.42 -27.78 9.29
N ILE A 46 4.58 -26.81 8.93
CA ILE A 46 4.76 -25.39 9.27
C ILE A 46 3.50 -24.94 10.03
N PRO A 47 3.63 -24.43 11.26
CA PRO A 47 2.50 -23.93 12.02
C PRO A 47 1.85 -22.74 11.30
N LEU A 48 0.53 -22.82 11.08
CA LEU A 48 -0.25 -21.76 10.42
C LEU A 48 -0.06 -20.36 11.06
N PRO A 49 0.06 -20.21 12.40
CA PRO A 49 0.37 -18.92 13.01
C PRO A 49 1.69 -18.32 12.52
N LEU A 50 2.73 -19.13 12.33
CA LEU A 50 4.04 -18.65 11.86
C LEU A 50 3.96 -18.13 10.43
N LEU A 51 3.16 -18.78 9.58
CA LEU A 51 2.89 -18.29 8.22
C LEU A 51 2.16 -16.94 8.24
N GLY A 52 1.19 -16.77 9.14
CA GLY A 52 0.49 -15.50 9.34
C GLY A 52 1.42 -14.38 9.81
N VAL A 53 2.31 -14.66 10.75
CA VAL A 53 3.34 -13.72 11.22
C VAL A 53 4.30 -13.34 10.10
N ALA A 54 4.81 -14.31 9.34
CA ALA A 54 5.69 -14.05 8.20
C ALA A 54 5.00 -13.18 7.14
N PHE A 55 3.73 -13.46 6.85
CA PHE A 55 2.95 -12.70 5.87
C PHE A 55 2.69 -11.25 6.33
N ALA A 56 2.31 -11.06 7.60
CA ALA A 56 2.09 -9.73 8.17
C ALA A 56 3.37 -8.88 8.17
N ASN A 57 4.51 -9.47 8.56
CA ASN A 57 5.81 -8.77 8.51
C ASN A 57 6.22 -8.47 7.07
N GLY A 58 6.03 -9.42 6.15
CA GLY A 58 6.31 -9.20 4.73
C GLY A 58 5.49 -8.04 4.15
N LEU A 59 4.18 -8.00 4.43
CA LEU A 59 3.32 -6.89 4.03
C LEU A 59 3.77 -5.56 4.65
N MET A 60 4.10 -5.54 5.94
CA MET A 60 4.54 -4.33 6.62
C MET A 60 5.83 -3.78 6.01
N LEU A 61 6.82 -4.63 5.76
CA LEU A 61 8.06 -4.24 5.11
C LEU A 61 7.83 -3.77 3.67
N LEU A 62 6.99 -4.47 2.91
CA LEU A 62 6.69 -4.10 1.52
C LEU A 62 6.01 -2.74 1.43
N TRP A 63 4.97 -2.49 2.24
CA TRP A 63 4.22 -1.23 2.22
C TRP A 63 5.03 -0.05 2.74
N THR A 64 5.87 -0.25 3.77
CA THR A 64 6.77 0.80 4.27
C THR A 64 7.85 1.13 3.25
N LEU A 65 8.45 0.13 2.60
CA LEU A 65 9.37 0.34 1.49
C LEU A 65 8.70 1.07 0.32
N LEU A 66 7.48 0.68 -0.04
CA LEU A 66 6.70 1.34 -1.09
C LEU A 66 6.43 2.80 -0.73
N GLY A 67 6.06 3.07 0.52
CA GLY A 67 5.83 4.43 1.02
C GLY A 67 7.09 5.31 0.98
N LEU A 68 8.26 4.75 1.31
CA LEU A 68 9.54 5.45 1.17
C LEU A 68 9.88 5.76 -0.29
N ILE A 69 9.69 4.79 -1.19
CA ILE A 69 9.91 4.98 -2.63
C ILE A 69 8.97 6.06 -3.17
N LEU A 70 7.69 6.02 -2.79
CA LEU A 70 6.70 7.00 -3.22
C LEU A 70 6.99 8.40 -2.66
N GLY A 71 7.44 8.51 -1.40
CA GLY A 71 7.89 9.77 -0.82
C GLY A 71 9.11 10.36 -1.55
N ALA A 72 10.08 9.52 -1.93
CA ALA A 72 11.23 9.94 -2.73
C ALA A 72 10.83 10.34 -4.17
N LEU A 73 9.92 9.60 -4.79
CA LEU A 73 9.37 9.92 -6.11
C LEU A 73 8.56 11.21 -6.09
N PHE A 74 7.83 11.49 -5.01
CA PHE A 74 7.10 12.74 -4.84
C PHE A 74 8.05 13.95 -4.83
N LEU A 75 9.14 13.90 -4.05
CA LEU A 75 10.17 14.95 -4.06
C LEU A 75 10.78 15.15 -5.46
N ALA A 76 11.07 14.05 -6.16
CA ALA A 76 11.63 14.10 -7.51
C ALA A 76 10.63 14.69 -8.53
N ALA A 77 9.34 14.44 -8.34
CA ALA A 77 8.27 14.98 -9.18
C ALA A 77 8.06 16.47 -8.91
N GLU A 78 8.01 16.89 -7.64
CA GLU A 78 7.85 18.29 -7.23
C GLU A 78 9.01 19.17 -7.72
N ALA A 79 10.24 18.63 -7.72
CA ALA A 79 11.42 19.33 -8.26
C ALA A 79 11.36 19.58 -9.78
N ARG A 80 10.52 18.85 -10.53
CA ARG A 80 10.42 18.93 -12.00
C ARG A 80 9.12 19.54 -12.50
N LEU A 81 8.05 19.40 -11.73
CA LEU A 81 6.70 19.88 -12.05
C LEU A 81 6.15 20.56 -10.79
N PRO A 82 6.37 21.89 -10.63
CA PRO A 82 5.81 22.63 -9.53
C PRO A 82 4.27 22.57 -9.60
N ALA A 83 3.67 22.51 -8.42
CA ALA A 83 2.25 22.28 -8.22
C ALA A 83 1.33 23.26 -8.96
N ASP A 84 0.40 22.74 -9.77
CA ASP A 84 -0.62 23.53 -10.48
C ASP A 84 -2.04 23.07 -10.07
N GLY A 85 -2.61 23.74 -9.06
CA GLY A 85 -4.06 23.84 -8.86
C GLY A 85 -4.74 22.97 -7.79
N ILE A 86 -5.96 23.42 -7.44
CA ILE A 86 -6.77 23.09 -6.25
C ILE A 86 -7.19 21.61 -6.20
N GLY A 87 -6.83 20.93 -5.10
CA GLY A 87 -7.36 19.62 -4.68
C GLY A 87 -6.41 18.42 -4.84
N SER A 88 -5.47 18.47 -5.79
CA SER A 88 -4.32 17.57 -5.86
C SER A 88 -3.23 18.27 -6.66
N GLU A 89 -2.38 19.01 -5.96
CA GLU A 89 -1.39 19.92 -6.55
C GLU A 89 -0.37 19.22 -7.46
N ASN A 90 -0.20 17.90 -7.34
CA ASN A 90 0.64 17.11 -8.24
C ASN A 90 -0.19 16.03 -8.98
N ARG A 91 -1.09 16.47 -9.87
CA ARG A 91 -1.99 15.59 -10.66
C ARG A 91 -1.22 14.50 -11.40
N ALA A 92 -0.02 14.80 -11.90
CA ALA A 92 0.85 13.84 -12.57
C ALA A 92 1.29 12.70 -11.65
N PHE A 93 1.64 13.02 -10.39
CA PHE A 93 2.00 12.03 -9.39
C PHE A 93 0.79 11.16 -9.01
N THR A 94 -0.37 11.76 -8.72
CA THR A 94 -1.59 11.02 -8.40
C THR A 94 -2.01 10.10 -9.55
N LEU A 95 -1.95 10.57 -10.80
CA LEU A 95 -2.20 9.76 -11.99
C LEU A 95 -1.20 8.60 -12.12
N GLY A 96 0.08 8.82 -11.83
CA GLY A 96 1.09 7.76 -11.79
C GLY A 96 0.77 6.69 -10.76
N VAL A 97 0.39 7.10 -9.53
CA VAL A 97 -0.04 6.17 -8.46
C VAL A 97 -1.27 5.37 -8.90
N VAL A 98 -2.27 6.03 -9.49
CA VAL A 98 -3.48 5.37 -10.00
C VAL A 98 -3.16 4.40 -11.15
N ALA A 99 -2.28 4.78 -12.07
CA ALA A 99 -1.88 3.95 -13.20
C ALA A 99 -1.12 2.69 -12.73
N ILE A 100 -0.20 2.83 -11.77
CA ILE A 100 0.50 1.69 -11.16
C ILE A 100 -0.51 0.78 -10.45
N ALA A 101 -1.40 1.35 -9.65
CA ALA A 101 -2.44 0.60 -8.94
C ALA A 101 -3.36 -0.18 -9.91
N ALA A 102 -3.79 0.46 -10.99
CA ALA A 102 -4.59 -0.17 -12.03
C ALA A 102 -3.81 -1.28 -12.76
N GLY A 103 -2.51 -1.06 -13.03
CA GLY A 103 -1.63 -2.05 -13.63
C GLY A 103 -1.45 -3.29 -12.76
N VAL A 104 -1.24 -3.10 -11.45
CA VAL A 104 -1.13 -4.22 -10.48
C VAL A 104 -2.43 -5.01 -10.39
N LEU A 105 -3.59 -4.33 -10.34
CA LEU A 105 -4.90 -5.00 -10.39
C LEU A 105 -5.12 -5.71 -11.72
N GLY A 106 -4.78 -5.08 -12.85
CA GLY A 106 -4.91 -5.68 -14.18
C GLY A 106 -4.07 -6.94 -14.32
N LEU A 107 -2.80 -6.90 -13.89
CA LEU A 107 -1.91 -8.07 -13.88
C LEU A 107 -2.42 -9.15 -12.93
N GLY A 108 -2.88 -8.78 -11.74
CA GLY A 108 -3.47 -9.72 -10.79
C GLY A 108 -4.72 -10.41 -11.33
N ALA A 109 -5.61 -9.65 -11.99
CA ALA A 109 -6.78 -10.19 -12.66
C ALA A 109 -6.41 -11.11 -13.83
N PHE A 110 -5.39 -10.75 -14.61
CA PHE A 110 -4.90 -11.57 -15.72
C PHE A 110 -4.32 -12.91 -15.26
N VAL A 111 -3.49 -12.90 -14.21
CA VAL A 111 -2.83 -14.11 -13.69
C VAL A 111 -3.80 -15.00 -12.91
N LEU A 112 -4.66 -14.41 -12.07
CA LEU A 112 -5.52 -15.16 -11.14
C LEU A 112 -6.94 -15.38 -11.69
N GLY A 113 -7.31 -14.74 -12.81
CA GLY A 113 -8.64 -14.80 -13.46
C GLY A 113 -9.74 -14.08 -12.69
N ARG A 114 -9.79 -14.21 -11.36
CA ARG A 114 -10.71 -13.48 -10.47
C ARG A 114 -9.97 -12.90 -9.29
N LEU A 115 -10.01 -11.58 -9.19
CA LEU A 115 -9.55 -10.89 -8.00
C LEU A 115 -10.63 -10.91 -6.92
N PRO A 116 -10.28 -11.26 -5.68
CA PRO A 116 -11.20 -11.15 -4.57
C PRO A 116 -11.45 -9.67 -4.22
N TRP A 117 -12.63 -9.38 -3.67
CA TRP A 117 -13.06 -8.01 -3.36
C TRP A 117 -12.07 -7.25 -2.45
N TRP A 118 -11.37 -7.94 -1.56
CA TRP A 118 -10.39 -7.33 -0.67
C TRP A 118 -9.18 -6.75 -1.41
N ALA A 119 -8.83 -7.29 -2.59
CA ALA A 119 -7.73 -6.76 -3.40
C ALA A 119 -8.10 -5.39 -4.00
N TRP A 120 -9.37 -5.22 -4.36
CA TRP A 120 -9.91 -3.93 -4.79
C TRP A 120 -9.93 -2.94 -3.63
N ALA A 121 -10.36 -3.38 -2.45
CA ALA A 121 -10.41 -2.54 -1.25
C ALA A 121 -9.01 -2.06 -0.81
N SER A 122 -8.02 -2.95 -0.76
CA SER A 122 -6.64 -2.60 -0.39
C SER A 122 -6.00 -1.65 -1.39
N THR A 123 -6.25 -1.88 -2.69
CA THR A 123 -5.71 -1.02 -3.74
C THR A 123 -6.37 0.37 -3.74
N GLY A 124 -7.69 0.42 -3.57
CA GLY A 124 -8.41 1.70 -3.43
C GLY A 124 -7.92 2.50 -2.22
N LEU A 125 -7.68 1.83 -1.10
CA LEU A 125 -7.10 2.46 0.08
C LEU A 125 -5.70 3.01 -0.19
N ALA A 126 -4.84 2.25 -0.87
CA ALA A 126 -3.50 2.70 -1.23
C ALA A 126 -3.53 3.92 -2.14
N VAL A 127 -4.44 3.96 -3.13
CA VAL A 127 -4.63 5.13 -4.00
C VAL A 127 -5.06 6.36 -3.20
N VAL A 128 -5.96 6.22 -2.24
CA VAL A 128 -6.39 7.34 -1.38
C VAL A 128 -5.24 7.82 -0.50
N ILE A 129 -4.54 6.89 0.17
CA ILE A 129 -3.46 7.23 1.11
C ILE A 129 -2.25 7.83 0.38
N PHE A 130 -1.78 7.22 -0.70
CA PHE A 130 -0.59 7.67 -1.42
C PHE A 130 -0.88 8.73 -2.47
N GLY A 131 -2.00 8.62 -3.19
CA GLY A 131 -2.36 9.56 -4.25
C GLY A 131 -2.89 10.89 -3.73
N TRP A 132 -3.57 10.87 -2.58
CA TRP A 132 -4.17 12.07 -1.96
C TRP A 132 -3.57 12.42 -0.60
N GLY A 133 -3.34 11.44 0.28
CA GLY A 133 -2.80 11.70 1.62
C GLY A 133 -1.38 12.23 1.58
N LEU A 134 -0.48 11.57 0.84
CA LEU A 134 0.94 11.90 0.81
C LEU A 134 1.23 13.33 0.31
N PRO A 135 0.64 13.82 -0.79
CA PRO A 135 0.85 15.21 -1.25
C PRO A 135 0.33 16.27 -0.26
N ASN A 136 -0.75 15.99 0.46
CA ASN A 136 -1.31 16.92 1.44
C ASN A 136 -0.50 16.95 2.74
N LEU A 137 0.08 15.82 3.14
CA LEU A 137 0.86 15.67 4.37
C LEU A 137 2.32 16.11 4.23
N ALA A 138 2.86 16.13 3.00
CA ALA A 138 4.27 16.47 2.74
C ALA A 138 4.55 17.99 2.71
N LYS A 139 3.52 18.84 2.80
CA LYS A 139 3.64 20.30 2.96
C LYS A 139 4.15 20.71 4.35
#